data_AF-A0A8R2B432-F1
#
_entry.id   AF-A0A8R2B432-F1
#
_cell.length_a   1.000
_cell.length_b   1.000
_cell.length_c   1.000
_cell.angle_alpha   90.00
_cell.angle_beta   90.00
_cell.angle_gamma   90.00
#
_symmetry.space_group_name_H-M   'P 1'
#
loop_
_entity.id
_entity.type
_entity.pdbx_description
1 polymer ?
#
loop_
_entity_poly.entity_id
_entity_poly.type
_entity_poly.pdbx_seq_one_letter_code
_entity_poly.pdbx_strand_id
1 'polypeptide(L)'
;MATSPRKRVVIVGAGIVGVNSAMEVQRRYPNYNVTLIADKFNGDTLSDGAAGLLRPDTYIFGPSLEISQQWVNDSYSFYKNLLKNRDKPYGINEVSGYTFSTKNPDITKNHYMSKCSQDFREATDEELKAHSSAENQLNYGCFFTSIVIECKLFLPWALKKISNNGGTIINRKIESLEELCGEYDIIFNCTGFRAGKLCNDVNVLPIRGQVIRVKAPWVDKFYYRDSDTYIIPSISDGTVVLGGCRHFGSHNEQENERNTEEILENCINLLPSLKEALKTDYKVWVGLRPYRNKIRVETEYINDTVIVHNYGHGGYGVTLAPGTVKYAVDLLTSVNK
;
A
#
# COMPACT_ATOMS: atom_id res chain seq x y z
N MET A 1 -3.07 35.70 22.08
CA MET A 1 -3.75 34.92 21.04
C MET A 1 -4.42 33.74 21.73
N ALA A 2 -5.76 33.64 21.67
CA ALA A 2 -6.46 32.50 22.26
C ALA A 2 -5.99 31.22 21.55
N THR A 3 -5.38 30.29 22.28
CA THR A 3 -5.02 28.98 21.74
C THR A 3 -6.31 28.29 21.31
N SER A 4 -6.45 27.98 20.02
CA SER A 4 -7.60 27.21 19.52
C SER A 4 -7.81 25.96 20.39
N PRO A 5 -9.05 25.62 20.74
CA PRO A 5 -9.33 24.51 21.64
C PRO A 5 -8.72 23.21 21.12
N ARG A 6 -8.19 22.41 22.05
CA ARG A 6 -7.55 21.12 21.78
C ARG A 6 -8.60 20.13 21.28
N LYS A 7 -8.61 19.86 19.96
CA LYS A 7 -9.50 18.84 19.39
C LYS A 7 -9.03 17.42 19.75
N ARG A 8 -9.97 16.53 20.03
CA ARG A 8 -9.81 15.08 20.20
C ARG A 8 -10.01 14.42 18.84
N VAL A 9 -8.97 13.77 18.34
CA VAL A 9 -8.96 13.08 17.05
C VAL A 9 -8.71 11.61 17.27
N VAL A 10 -9.58 10.77 16.70
CA VAL A 10 -9.37 9.32 16.68
C VAL A 10 -9.15 8.83 15.25
N ILE A 11 -8.17 7.95 15.06
CA ILE A 11 -7.93 7.21 13.83
C ILE A 11 -8.35 5.77 14.07
N VAL A 12 -9.27 5.25 13.25
CA VAL A 12 -9.74 3.87 13.34
C VAL A 12 -9.07 3.03 12.26
N GLY A 13 -8.20 2.12 12.68
CA GLY A 13 -7.40 1.21 11.83
C GLY A 13 -5.90 1.44 11.96
N ALA A 14 -5.12 0.36 12.13
CA ALA A 14 -3.67 0.40 12.28
C ALA A 14 -2.90 -0.10 11.04
N GLY A 15 -3.57 -0.23 9.90
CA GLY A 15 -2.90 -0.47 8.62
C GLY A 15 -2.15 0.77 8.11
N ILE A 16 -1.53 0.65 6.93
CA ILE A 16 -0.65 1.70 6.37
C ILE A 16 -1.34 3.07 6.25
N VAL A 17 -2.64 3.10 5.92
CA VAL A 17 -3.41 4.35 5.82
C VAL A 17 -3.59 4.97 7.20
N GLY A 18 -3.98 4.19 8.21
CA GLY A 18 -4.25 4.69 9.54
C GLY A 18 -3.01 5.21 10.26
N VAL A 19 -1.87 4.50 10.19
CA VAL A 19 -0.63 5.00 10.81
C VAL A 19 -0.13 6.28 10.11
N ASN A 20 -0.28 6.39 8.79
CA ASN A 20 0.03 7.64 8.08
C ASN A 20 -0.93 8.77 8.48
N SER A 21 -2.24 8.50 8.61
CA SER A 21 -3.23 9.47 9.10
C SER A 21 -2.83 10.04 10.46
N ALA A 22 -2.51 9.19 11.43
CA ALA A 22 -2.12 9.62 12.77
C ALA A 22 -0.85 10.47 12.75
N MET A 23 0.18 10.05 12.00
CA MET A 23 1.42 10.83 11.86
C MET A 23 1.19 12.18 11.19
N GLU A 24 0.36 12.25 10.16
CA GLU A 24 0.10 13.49 9.43
C GLU A 24 -0.74 14.48 10.26
N VAL A 25 -1.73 13.99 11.01
CA VAL A 25 -2.50 14.81 11.96
C VAL A 25 -1.58 15.38 13.04
N GLN A 26 -0.73 14.56 13.67
CA GLN A 26 0.24 15.04 14.66
C GLN A 26 1.21 16.08 14.07
N ARG A 27 1.61 15.92 12.81
CA ARG A 27 2.52 16.84 12.13
C ARG A 27 1.89 18.20 11.87
N ARG A 28 0.62 18.25 11.42
CA ARG A 28 -0.06 19.51 11.04
C ARG A 28 -0.79 20.18 12.20
N TYR A 29 -1.24 19.41 13.17
CA TYR A 29 -1.99 19.88 14.33
C TYR A 29 -1.32 19.38 15.63
N PRO A 30 -0.14 19.92 15.98
CA PRO A 30 0.64 19.46 17.13
C PRO A 30 -0.08 19.67 18.48
N ASN A 31 -1.11 20.52 18.51
CA ASN A 31 -1.94 20.74 19.68
C ASN A 31 -3.06 19.71 19.86
N TYR A 32 -3.41 18.91 18.85
CA TYR A 32 -4.53 17.95 18.92
C TYR A 32 -4.18 16.72 19.79
N ASN A 33 -5.21 16.14 20.41
CA ASN A 33 -5.12 14.85 21.11
C ASN A 33 -5.38 13.74 20.10
N VAL A 34 -4.37 12.93 19.78
CA VAL A 34 -4.48 11.87 18.78
C VAL A 34 -4.55 10.49 19.44
N THR A 35 -5.62 9.76 19.18
CA THR A 35 -5.80 8.35 19.55
C THR A 35 -5.86 7.50 18.29
N LEU A 36 -5.18 6.36 18.26
CA LEU A 36 -5.30 5.35 17.23
C LEU A 36 -5.93 4.09 17.84
N ILE A 37 -7.09 3.68 17.31
CA ILE A 37 -7.83 2.50 17.75
C ILE A 37 -7.86 1.46 16.63
N ALA A 38 -7.52 0.22 16.93
CA ALA A 38 -7.70 -0.90 16.00
C ALA A 38 -7.88 -2.23 16.74
N ASP A 39 -8.41 -3.24 16.06
CA ASP A 39 -8.50 -4.62 16.54
C ASP A 39 -7.30 -5.49 16.10
N LYS A 40 -6.52 -5.03 15.11
CA LYS A 40 -5.36 -5.71 14.56
C LYS A 40 -4.20 -4.74 14.38
N PHE A 41 -2.98 -5.19 14.66
CA PHE A 41 -1.75 -4.40 14.57
C PHE A 41 -0.61 -5.26 14.01
N ASN A 42 0.33 -4.62 13.30
CA ASN A 42 1.51 -5.28 12.72
C ASN A 42 1.11 -6.59 12.04
N GLY A 43 1.85 -7.70 12.18
CA GLY A 43 1.69 -8.96 11.41
C GLY A 43 0.26 -9.51 11.17
N ASP A 44 -0.76 -9.01 11.87
CA ASP A 44 -2.18 -9.28 11.67
C ASP A 44 -2.89 -8.35 10.65
N THR A 45 -2.27 -7.27 10.17
CA THR A 45 -2.87 -6.36 9.18
C THR A 45 -2.63 -6.82 7.75
N LEU A 46 -3.54 -6.45 6.85
CA LEU A 46 -3.36 -6.66 5.41
C LEU A 46 -2.08 -5.98 4.89
N SER A 47 -1.70 -4.84 5.47
CA SER A 47 -0.51 -4.09 5.04
C SER A 47 0.77 -4.89 5.22
N ASP A 48 0.89 -5.71 6.28
CA ASP A 48 2.05 -6.59 6.51
C ASP A 48 2.20 -7.70 5.46
N GLY A 49 1.10 -8.04 4.78
CA GLY A 49 1.07 -8.97 3.67
C GLY A 49 1.43 -8.38 2.31
N ALA A 50 1.39 -7.05 2.18
CA ALA A 50 1.66 -6.38 0.91
C ALA A 50 3.11 -6.60 0.45
N ALA A 51 3.30 -6.66 -0.87
CA ALA A 51 4.65 -6.74 -1.46
C ALA A 51 5.43 -5.41 -1.36
N GLY A 52 4.72 -4.29 -1.24
CA GLY A 52 5.31 -3.01 -0.83
C GLY A 52 5.89 -2.14 -1.94
N LEU A 53 5.91 -2.58 -3.21
CA LEU A 53 6.43 -1.75 -4.30
C LEU A 53 5.55 -0.52 -4.54
N LEU A 54 6.15 0.67 -4.55
CA LEU A 54 5.51 1.91 -4.97
C LEU A 54 5.35 1.90 -6.49
N ARG A 55 4.30 1.24 -6.95
CA ARG A 55 3.94 1.19 -8.36
C ARG A 55 2.42 1.22 -8.49
N PRO A 56 1.82 2.41 -8.62
CA PRO A 56 0.39 2.50 -8.84
C PRO A 56 0.02 1.91 -10.21
N ASP A 57 -1.14 1.28 -10.31
CA ASP A 57 -1.73 0.96 -11.61
C ASP A 57 -2.18 2.27 -12.29
N THR A 58 -2.31 2.25 -13.61
CA THR A 58 -2.64 3.45 -14.41
C THR A 58 -4.10 3.90 -14.29
N TYR A 59 -4.92 3.16 -13.53
CA TYR A 59 -6.36 3.39 -13.34
C TYR A 59 -6.70 3.60 -11.87
N ILE A 60 -6.12 4.65 -11.26
CA ILE A 60 -6.50 5.10 -9.91
C ILE A 60 -7.58 6.16 -10.04
N PHE A 61 -8.68 5.96 -9.33
CA PHE A 61 -9.82 6.86 -9.35
C PHE A 61 -10.04 7.50 -7.99
N GLY A 62 -9.51 8.71 -7.82
CA GLY A 62 -9.93 9.66 -6.79
C GLY A 62 -11.09 10.55 -7.28
N PRO A 63 -11.32 11.70 -6.60
CA PRO A 63 -12.36 12.66 -7.01
C PRO A 63 -12.17 13.22 -8.43
N SER A 64 -10.91 13.38 -8.86
CA SER A 64 -10.54 13.76 -10.24
C SER A 64 -9.21 13.12 -10.65
N LEU A 65 -8.85 13.20 -11.94
CA LEU A 65 -7.57 12.70 -12.45
C LEU A 65 -6.39 13.50 -11.87
N GLU A 66 -6.55 14.81 -11.71
CA GLU A 66 -5.56 15.70 -11.11
C GLU A 66 -5.29 15.34 -9.65
N ILE A 67 -6.36 15.10 -8.88
CA ILE A 67 -6.23 14.68 -7.47
C ILE A 67 -5.56 13.30 -7.39
N SER A 68 -5.93 12.37 -8.27
CA SER A 68 -5.32 11.03 -8.32
C SER A 68 -3.82 11.10 -8.62
N GLN A 69 -3.42 11.95 -9.59
CA GLN A 69 -2.02 12.23 -9.88
C GLN A 69 -1.30 12.90 -8.70
N GLN A 70 -1.96 13.84 -8.01
CA GLN A 70 -1.39 14.51 -6.85
C GLN A 70 -1.15 13.53 -5.70
N TRP A 71 -2.05 12.57 -5.46
CA TRP A 71 -1.85 11.52 -4.46
C TRP A 71 -0.61 10.68 -4.74
N VAL A 72 -0.35 10.34 -6.00
CA VAL A 72 0.87 9.61 -6.36
C VAL A 72 2.11 10.46 -6.12
N ASN A 73 2.11 11.72 -6.58
CA ASN A 73 3.24 12.64 -6.42
C ASN A 73 3.57 12.87 -4.94
N ASP A 74 2.56 13.08 -4.11
CA ASP A 74 2.72 13.29 -2.67
C ASP A 74 3.21 12.04 -1.96
N SER A 75 2.72 10.85 -2.35
CA SER A 75 3.17 9.59 -1.78
C SER A 75 4.62 9.28 -2.15
N TYR A 76 4.98 9.47 -3.42
CA TYR A 76 6.36 9.32 -3.87
C TYR A 76 7.29 10.28 -3.14
N SER A 77 6.92 11.56 -3.04
CA SER A 77 7.69 12.58 -2.32
C SER A 77 7.86 12.25 -0.84
N PHE A 78 6.80 11.75 -0.19
CA PHE A 78 6.86 11.34 1.21
C PHE A 78 7.90 10.23 1.43
N TYR A 79 7.80 9.13 0.68
CA TYR A 79 8.74 8.01 0.84
C TYR A 79 10.16 8.38 0.39
N LYS A 80 10.32 9.19 -0.67
CA LYS A 80 11.62 9.71 -1.11
C LYS A 80 12.27 10.59 -0.05
N ASN A 81 11.51 11.37 0.70
CA ASN A 81 12.04 12.14 1.82
C ASN A 81 12.49 11.26 2.99
N LEU A 82 11.83 10.13 3.23
CA LEU A 82 12.29 9.16 4.23
C LEU A 82 13.61 8.50 3.81
N LEU A 83 13.85 8.29 2.52
CA LEU A 83 15.14 7.76 2.03
C LEU A 83 16.35 8.66 2.32
N LYS A 84 16.13 9.95 2.62
CA LYS A 84 17.23 10.88 2.97
C LYS A 84 17.87 10.58 4.33
N ASN A 85 17.15 9.88 5.23
CA ASN A 85 17.67 9.51 6.55
C ASN A 85 18.02 8.02 6.57
N ARG A 86 19.13 7.67 5.91
CA ARG A 86 19.56 6.27 5.69
C ARG A 86 19.92 5.51 6.96
N ASP A 87 20.17 6.21 8.06
CA ASP A 87 20.60 5.61 9.34
C ASP A 87 19.46 4.93 10.12
N LYS A 88 18.23 4.91 9.59
CA LYS A 88 17.05 4.37 10.30
C LYS A 88 16.43 3.19 9.54
N PRO A 89 16.39 1.99 10.13
CA PRO A 89 15.88 0.78 9.47
C PRO A 89 14.36 0.67 9.56
N TYR A 90 13.63 1.58 8.89
CA TYR A 90 12.16 1.55 8.85
C TYR A 90 11.59 0.95 7.56
N GLY A 91 12.39 0.16 6.83
CA GLY A 91 11.92 -0.66 5.71
C GLY A 91 11.49 0.14 4.47
N ILE A 92 12.14 1.29 4.22
CA ILE A 92 11.93 2.07 3.00
C ILE A 92 13.25 2.04 2.23
N ASN A 93 13.25 1.39 1.06
CA ASN A 93 14.46 1.18 0.26
C ASN A 93 14.20 1.52 -1.21
N GLU A 94 15.23 1.97 -1.92
CA GLU A 94 15.16 2.09 -3.38
C GLU A 94 15.39 0.72 -4.03
N VAL A 95 14.67 0.47 -5.11
CA VAL A 95 14.81 -0.75 -5.91
C VAL A 95 14.55 -0.43 -7.37
N SER A 96 15.47 -0.81 -8.25
CA SER A 96 15.27 -0.73 -9.70
C SER A 96 14.72 -2.02 -10.24
N GLY A 97 14.13 -1.98 -11.42
CA GLY A 97 13.54 -3.19 -11.97
C GLY A 97 12.80 -2.99 -13.27
N TYR A 98 12.18 -4.07 -13.71
CA TYR A 98 11.58 -4.18 -15.02
C TYR A 98 10.08 -4.45 -14.93
N THR A 99 9.32 -3.85 -15.84
CA THR A 99 7.96 -4.30 -16.16
C THR A 99 7.95 -4.76 -17.61
N PHE A 100 7.58 -6.02 -17.83
CA PHE A 100 7.53 -6.64 -19.14
C PHE A 100 6.09 -6.99 -19.56
N SER A 101 5.91 -7.17 -20.86
CA SER A 101 4.66 -7.61 -21.45
C SER A 101 4.90 -8.51 -22.65
N THR A 102 4.15 -9.61 -22.72
CA THR A 102 4.13 -10.49 -23.89
C THR A 102 3.06 -10.05 -24.90
N LYS A 103 2.07 -9.26 -24.46
CA LYS A 103 0.82 -9.04 -25.20
C LYS A 103 0.64 -7.62 -25.74
N ASN A 104 0.93 -6.61 -24.93
CA ASN A 104 0.56 -5.22 -25.21
C ASN A 104 1.59 -4.24 -24.59
N PRO A 105 2.15 -3.28 -25.36
CA PRO A 105 3.06 -2.27 -24.83
C PRO A 105 2.44 -1.39 -23.73
N ASP A 106 1.13 -1.16 -23.74
CA ASP A 106 0.44 -0.30 -22.76
C ASP A 106 0.54 -0.83 -21.32
N ILE A 107 0.77 -2.14 -21.13
CA ILE A 107 1.02 -2.74 -19.81
C ILE A 107 2.34 -2.21 -19.20
N THR A 108 3.30 -1.89 -20.05
CA THR A 108 4.63 -1.39 -19.64
C THR A 108 4.66 0.13 -19.50
N LYS A 109 3.68 0.83 -20.07
CA LYS A 109 3.53 2.27 -19.91
C LYS A 109 2.95 2.58 -18.54
N ASN A 110 3.62 3.47 -17.80
CA ASN A 110 3.11 3.96 -16.53
C ASN A 110 3.37 5.46 -16.40
N HIS A 111 2.34 6.26 -16.71
CA HIS A 111 2.43 7.72 -16.72
C HIS A 111 2.67 8.33 -15.33
N TYR A 112 2.43 7.57 -14.26
CA TYR A 112 2.78 7.99 -12.91
C TYR A 112 4.27 7.79 -12.65
N MET A 113 4.77 6.58 -12.92
CA MET A 113 6.18 6.25 -12.69
C MET A 113 7.11 7.01 -13.61
N SER A 114 6.72 7.29 -14.86
CA SER A 114 7.53 8.09 -15.79
C SER A 114 7.72 9.55 -15.34
N LYS A 115 6.85 10.06 -14.46
CA LYS A 115 6.99 11.40 -13.85
C LYS A 115 7.75 11.36 -12.53
N CYS A 116 7.72 10.23 -11.82
CA CYS A 116 8.34 10.07 -10.51
C CYS A 116 9.79 9.58 -10.59
N SER A 117 10.09 8.69 -11.54
CA SER A 117 11.43 8.14 -11.74
C SER A 117 12.13 8.77 -12.93
N GLN A 118 13.30 9.35 -12.68
CA GLN A 118 14.09 10.05 -13.71
C GLN A 118 14.74 9.09 -14.72
N ASP A 119 14.95 7.83 -14.33
CA ASP A 119 15.54 6.79 -15.15
C ASP A 119 14.49 5.90 -15.84
N PHE A 120 13.22 6.33 -15.86
CA PHE A 120 12.17 5.61 -16.56
C PHE A 120 12.45 5.60 -18.07
N ARG A 121 12.58 4.40 -18.64
CA ARG A 121 12.87 4.20 -20.07
C ARG A 121 12.30 2.88 -20.57
N GLU A 122 12.23 2.73 -21.89
CA GLU A 122 12.00 1.43 -22.51
C GLU A 122 13.19 0.49 -22.25
N ALA A 123 12.90 -0.81 -22.13
CA ALA A 123 13.91 -1.85 -22.02
C ALA A 123 14.58 -2.05 -23.39
N THR A 124 15.89 -2.33 -23.41
CA THR A 124 16.61 -2.61 -24.67
C THR A 124 16.31 -4.02 -25.17
N ASP A 125 16.61 -4.29 -26.44
CA ASP A 125 16.47 -5.64 -27.01
C ASP A 125 17.32 -6.67 -26.27
N GLU A 126 18.52 -6.30 -25.79
CA GLU A 126 19.36 -7.18 -24.98
C GLU A 126 18.71 -7.47 -23.63
N GLU A 127 18.11 -6.48 -22.97
CA GLU A 127 17.41 -6.66 -21.71
C GLU A 127 16.16 -7.55 -21.88
N LEU A 128 15.41 -7.38 -22.96
CA LEU A 128 14.27 -8.24 -23.30
C LEU A 128 14.71 -9.68 -23.57
N LYS A 129 15.76 -9.87 -24.37
CA LYS A 129 16.32 -11.21 -24.68
C LYS A 129 16.85 -11.90 -23.42
N ALA A 130 17.52 -11.17 -22.53
CA ALA A 130 18.09 -11.72 -21.30
C ALA A 130 17.03 -12.26 -20.32
N HIS A 131 15.79 -11.77 -20.39
CA HIS A 131 14.67 -12.20 -19.53
C HIS A 131 13.61 -13.01 -20.29
N SER A 132 13.80 -13.24 -21.59
CA SER A 132 12.92 -14.08 -22.39
C SER A 132 13.32 -15.55 -22.26
N SER A 133 12.36 -16.44 -22.50
CA SER A 133 12.61 -17.87 -22.69
C SER A 133 11.98 -18.33 -24.00
N ALA A 134 12.33 -19.53 -24.47
CA ALA A 134 11.77 -20.11 -25.69
C ALA A 134 10.22 -20.16 -25.66
N GLU A 135 9.63 -20.31 -24.47
CA GLU A 135 8.19 -20.38 -24.27
C GLU A 135 7.55 -19.04 -23.92
N ASN A 136 8.35 -18.04 -23.50
CA ASN A 136 7.87 -16.72 -23.08
C ASN A 136 8.77 -15.63 -23.63
N GLN A 137 8.59 -15.30 -24.91
CA GLN A 137 9.24 -14.16 -25.54
C GLN A 137 8.62 -12.85 -25.04
N LEU A 138 9.43 -12.01 -24.40
CA LEU A 138 9.02 -10.68 -23.95
C LEU A 138 9.13 -9.72 -25.14
N ASN A 139 8.02 -9.07 -25.48
CA ASN A 139 7.93 -8.20 -26.66
C ASN A 139 8.08 -6.71 -26.30
N TYR A 140 7.73 -6.36 -25.07
CA TYR A 140 7.76 -4.98 -24.59
C TYR A 140 8.29 -4.95 -23.15
N GLY A 141 8.99 -3.87 -22.80
CA GLY A 141 9.51 -3.69 -21.46
C GLY A 141 9.82 -2.24 -21.13
N CYS A 142 9.77 -1.91 -19.85
CA CYS A 142 10.33 -0.69 -19.32
C CYS A 142 11.21 -0.97 -18.10
N PHE A 143 12.15 -0.08 -17.85
CA PHE A 143 13.03 -0.08 -16.68
C PHE A 143 12.83 1.22 -15.92
N PHE A 144 12.83 1.15 -14.59
CA PHE A 144 12.82 2.32 -13.72
C PHE A 144 13.24 1.98 -12.29
N THR A 145 13.66 2.99 -11.55
CA THR A 145 13.84 2.95 -10.10
C THR A 145 12.54 3.29 -9.37
N SER A 146 12.22 2.54 -8.33
CA SER A 146 11.10 2.80 -7.44
C SER A 146 11.52 2.62 -5.98
N ILE A 147 10.53 2.60 -5.09
CA ILE A 147 10.69 2.46 -3.65
C ILE A 147 9.92 1.21 -3.21
N VAL A 148 10.55 0.35 -2.42
CA VAL A 148 9.88 -0.73 -1.70
C VAL A 148 9.62 -0.30 -0.26
N ILE A 149 8.39 -0.55 0.19
CA ILE A 149 7.88 -0.26 1.52
C ILE A 149 7.59 -1.58 2.24
N GLU A 150 8.53 -1.99 3.07
CA GLU A 150 8.47 -3.21 3.88
C GLU A 150 7.61 -2.93 5.12
N CYS A 151 6.29 -3.13 5.00
CA CYS A 151 5.32 -2.78 6.04
C CYS A 151 5.61 -3.45 7.40
N LYS A 152 6.22 -4.64 7.40
CA LYS A 152 6.68 -5.32 8.63
C LYS A 152 7.67 -4.52 9.46
N LEU A 153 8.41 -3.58 8.85
CA LEU A 153 9.31 -2.65 9.52
C LEU A 153 8.71 -1.26 9.66
N PHE A 154 7.99 -0.79 8.63
CA PHE A 154 7.41 0.55 8.62
C PHE A 154 6.30 0.72 9.65
N LEU A 155 5.38 -0.25 9.81
CA LEU A 155 4.25 -0.13 10.72
C LEU A 155 4.70 -0.08 12.19
N PRO A 156 5.59 -0.96 12.70
CA PRO A 156 6.11 -0.81 14.05
C PRO A 156 6.84 0.52 14.29
N TRP A 157 7.61 0.98 13.30
CA TRP A 157 8.28 2.28 13.38
C TRP A 157 7.27 3.43 13.48
N ALA A 158 6.22 3.41 12.66
CA ALA A 158 5.19 4.44 12.63
C ALA A 158 4.41 4.47 13.95
N LEU A 159 4.02 3.31 14.50
CA LEU A 159 3.36 3.20 15.81
C LEU A 159 4.25 3.77 16.93
N LYS A 160 5.54 3.42 16.96
CA LYS A 160 6.49 3.98 17.93
C LYS A 160 6.61 5.51 17.78
N LYS A 161 6.64 6.02 16.55
CA LYS A 161 6.68 7.45 16.28
C LYS A 161 5.41 8.17 16.76
N ILE A 162 4.24 7.57 16.55
CA ILE A 162 2.95 8.11 17.02
C ILE A 162 2.96 8.20 18.56
N SER A 163 3.36 7.14 19.26
CA SER A 163 3.45 7.14 20.72
C SER A 163 4.47 8.14 21.25
N ASN A 164 5.66 8.23 20.65
CA ASN A 164 6.69 9.19 21.06
C ASN A 164 6.25 10.64 20.88
N ASN A 165 5.33 10.91 19.94
CA ASN A 165 4.71 12.21 19.74
C ASN A 165 3.48 12.45 20.64
N GLY A 166 3.26 11.61 21.66
CA GLY A 166 2.16 11.74 22.63
C GLY A 166 0.82 11.17 22.17
N GLY A 167 0.80 10.38 21.09
CA GLY A 167 -0.39 9.69 20.62
C GLY A 167 -0.74 8.48 21.49
N THR A 168 -2.03 8.25 21.73
CA THR A 168 -2.52 7.07 22.45
C THR A 168 -2.84 5.96 21.46
N ILE A 169 -2.44 4.71 21.76
CA ILE A 169 -2.75 3.54 20.93
C ILE A 169 -3.59 2.58 21.76
N ILE A 170 -4.75 2.18 21.24
CA ILE A 170 -5.71 1.32 21.93
C ILE A 170 -6.04 0.11 21.06
N ASN A 171 -5.88 -1.08 21.63
CA ASN A 171 -6.39 -2.31 21.02
C ASN A 171 -7.85 -2.49 21.42
N ARG A 172 -8.75 -2.16 20.50
CA ARG A 172 -10.20 -2.27 20.68
C ARG A 172 -10.87 -2.45 19.32
N LYS A 173 -11.80 -3.40 19.27
CA LYS A 173 -12.72 -3.54 18.13
C LYS A 173 -13.86 -2.54 18.27
N ILE A 174 -14.06 -1.75 17.23
CA ILE A 174 -15.19 -0.83 17.07
C ILE A 174 -16.27 -1.54 16.24
N GLU A 175 -17.53 -1.50 16.67
CA GLU A 175 -18.65 -2.10 15.93
C GLU A 175 -19.43 -1.06 15.11
N SER A 176 -19.34 0.22 15.45
CA SER A 176 -19.93 1.34 14.68
C SER A 176 -19.12 2.62 14.91
N LEU A 177 -19.06 3.53 13.92
CA LEU A 177 -18.31 4.79 14.10
C LEU A 177 -19.02 5.75 15.04
N GLU A 178 -20.34 5.63 15.14
CA GLU A 178 -21.22 6.39 16.02
C GLU A 178 -20.90 6.19 17.50
N GLU A 179 -20.30 5.05 17.89
CA GLU A 179 -19.85 4.82 19.27
C GLU A 179 -18.72 5.77 19.71
N LEU A 180 -18.06 6.43 18.75
CA LEU A 180 -16.98 7.39 18.97
C LEU A 180 -17.46 8.85 18.85
N CYS A 181 -18.68 9.08 18.35
CA CYS A 181 -19.25 10.41 18.23
C CYS A 181 -19.51 11.03 19.60
N GLY A 182 -19.14 12.31 19.78
CA GLY A 182 -19.20 13.01 21.07
C GLY A 182 -18.01 12.74 22.00
N GLU A 183 -17.39 11.55 21.94
CA GLU A 183 -16.10 11.28 22.59
C GLU A 183 -14.93 11.91 21.81
N TYR A 184 -15.03 11.97 20.49
CA TYR A 184 -14.06 12.59 19.62
C TYR A 184 -14.71 13.67 18.75
N ASP A 185 -13.94 14.71 18.45
CA ASP A 185 -14.41 15.81 17.59
C ASP A 185 -14.18 15.46 16.10
N ILE A 186 -13.17 14.63 15.83
CA ILE A 186 -12.80 14.16 14.49
C ILE A 186 -12.49 12.67 14.51
N ILE A 187 -13.07 11.91 13.58
CA ILE A 187 -12.85 10.47 13.39
C ILE A 187 -12.26 10.25 11.99
N PHE A 188 -11.04 9.74 11.88
CA PHE A 188 -10.52 9.22 10.62
C PHE A 188 -10.87 7.74 10.47
N ASN A 189 -11.75 7.42 9.53
CA ASN A 189 -12.10 6.04 9.19
C ASN A 189 -11.09 5.49 8.18
N CYS A 190 -10.13 4.71 8.68
CA CYS A 190 -9.08 4.03 7.91
C CYS A 190 -9.23 2.49 7.99
N THR A 191 -10.47 2.00 8.08
CA THR A 191 -10.78 0.59 8.39
C THR A 191 -10.66 -0.38 7.21
N GLY A 192 -10.22 0.11 6.04
CA GLY A 192 -9.95 -0.72 4.86
C GLY A 192 -11.16 -1.54 4.45
N PHE A 193 -11.05 -2.87 4.48
CA PHE A 193 -12.12 -3.76 4.05
C PHE A 193 -13.36 -3.71 4.97
N ARG A 194 -13.15 -3.47 6.27
CA ARG A 194 -14.26 -3.40 7.25
C ARG A 194 -15.16 -2.18 7.04
N ALA A 195 -14.72 -1.18 6.27
CA ALA A 195 -15.54 -0.03 5.93
C ALA A 195 -16.82 -0.42 5.18
N GLY A 196 -16.81 -1.51 4.41
CA GLY A 196 -18.02 -2.03 3.76
C GLY A 196 -19.13 -2.34 4.76
N LYS A 197 -18.79 -2.94 5.91
CA LYS A 197 -19.74 -3.20 7.00
C LYS A 197 -20.01 -1.93 7.83
N LEU A 198 -18.95 -1.23 8.25
CA LEU A 198 -19.07 -0.08 9.17
C LEU A 198 -19.79 1.12 8.57
N CYS A 199 -19.78 1.28 7.24
CA CYS A 199 -20.39 2.41 6.54
C CYS A 199 -21.50 1.99 5.57
N ASN A 200 -21.93 0.72 5.60
CA ASN A 200 -22.86 0.14 4.62
C ASN A 200 -22.45 0.42 3.15
N ASP A 201 -21.15 0.47 2.87
CA ASP A 201 -20.61 0.80 1.55
C ASP A 201 -20.48 -0.47 0.69
N VAL A 202 -21.53 -0.77 -0.07
CA VAL A 202 -21.61 -1.93 -0.97
C VAL A 202 -20.58 -1.91 -2.10
N ASN A 203 -19.88 -0.79 -2.31
CA ASN A 203 -18.83 -0.69 -3.33
C ASN A 203 -17.48 -1.22 -2.83
N VAL A 204 -17.35 -1.53 -1.53
CA VAL A 204 -16.15 -2.16 -0.97
C VAL A 204 -16.22 -3.67 -1.22
N LEU A 205 -15.40 -4.14 -2.15
CA LEU A 205 -15.35 -5.54 -2.60
C LEU A 205 -13.96 -6.12 -2.39
N PRO A 206 -13.83 -7.42 -2.09
CA PRO A 206 -12.52 -8.03 -1.92
C PRO A 206 -11.91 -8.33 -3.29
N ILE A 207 -10.62 -8.08 -3.42
CA ILE A 207 -9.80 -8.76 -4.43
C ILE A 207 -8.81 -9.65 -3.69
N ARG A 208 -9.13 -10.95 -3.62
CA ARG A 208 -8.24 -11.95 -3.01
C ARG A 208 -6.92 -11.99 -3.78
N GLY A 209 -5.82 -12.00 -3.03
CA GLY A 209 -4.49 -12.26 -3.54
C GLY A 209 -3.76 -13.26 -2.67
N GLN A 210 -2.97 -14.09 -3.32
CA GLN A 210 -2.02 -15.00 -2.69
C GLN A 210 -0.62 -14.63 -3.16
N VAL A 211 0.33 -14.69 -2.24
CA VAL A 211 1.76 -14.46 -2.49
C VAL A 211 2.58 -15.52 -1.78
N ILE A 212 3.81 -15.69 -2.27
CA ILE A 212 4.81 -16.56 -1.67
C ILE A 212 5.98 -15.69 -1.22
N ARG A 213 6.54 -15.99 -0.05
CA ARG A 213 7.75 -15.36 0.48
C ARG A 213 8.85 -16.39 0.61
N VAL A 214 9.98 -16.12 0.00
CA VAL A 214 11.16 -17.01 -0.01
C VAL A 214 12.42 -16.21 0.28
N LYS A 215 13.42 -16.83 0.89
CA LYS A 215 14.76 -16.24 1.05
C LYS A 215 15.52 -16.34 -0.27
N ALA A 216 15.81 -15.21 -0.90
CA ALA A 216 16.56 -15.16 -2.15
C ALA A 216 17.36 -13.83 -2.24
N PRO A 217 18.39 -13.66 -1.39
CA PRO A 217 19.08 -12.38 -1.21
C PRO A 217 19.86 -11.89 -2.43
N TRP A 218 20.07 -12.74 -3.44
CA TRP A 218 20.68 -12.36 -4.72
C TRP A 218 19.73 -11.63 -5.67
N VAL A 219 18.42 -11.60 -5.38
CA VAL A 219 17.45 -10.85 -6.18
C VAL A 219 17.43 -9.41 -5.69
N ASP A 220 18.01 -8.51 -6.49
CA ASP A 220 18.18 -7.08 -6.17
C ASP A 220 17.27 -6.15 -6.97
N LYS A 221 16.49 -6.70 -7.90
CA LYS A 221 15.57 -5.97 -8.78
C LYS A 221 14.14 -6.46 -8.62
N PHE A 222 13.18 -5.57 -8.85
CA PHE A 222 11.79 -6.00 -9.03
C PHE A 222 11.53 -6.43 -10.49
N TYR A 223 10.58 -7.34 -10.67
CA TYR A 223 10.14 -7.79 -11.98
C TYR A 223 8.62 -7.86 -12.00
N TYR A 224 8.01 -7.40 -13.10
CA TYR A 224 6.60 -7.59 -13.41
C TYR A 224 6.46 -8.18 -14.81
N ARG A 225 5.47 -9.04 -15.02
CA ARG A 225 5.07 -9.53 -16.34
C ARG A 225 3.56 -9.58 -16.45
N ASP A 226 3.02 -8.96 -17.50
CA ASP A 226 1.59 -8.98 -17.84
C ASP A 226 0.64 -8.58 -16.69
N SER A 227 1.11 -7.75 -15.75
CA SER A 227 0.39 -7.26 -14.54
C SER A 227 0.08 -8.27 -13.43
N ASP A 228 0.16 -9.57 -13.70
CA ASP A 228 -0.24 -10.62 -12.76
C ASP A 228 0.93 -11.39 -12.15
N THR A 229 2.06 -11.51 -12.85
CA THR A 229 3.29 -12.07 -12.27
C THR A 229 4.19 -10.94 -11.77
N TYR A 230 4.66 -11.03 -10.53
CA TYR A 230 5.61 -10.09 -9.96
C TYR A 230 6.57 -10.73 -8.96
N ILE A 231 7.78 -10.21 -8.93
CA ILE A 231 8.88 -10.60 -8.04
C ILE A 231 9.38 -9.30 -7.43
N ILE A 232 9.21 -9.12 -6.12
CA ILE A 232 9.58 -7.87 -5.43
C ILE A 232 10.53 -8.22 -4.28
N PRO A 233 11.77 -7.74 -4.30
CA PRO A 233 12.70 -8.00 -3.21
C PRO A 233 12.38 -7.14 -1.99
N SER A 234 12.52 -7.75 -0.82
CA SER A 234 12.54 -7.11 0.48
C SER A 234 14.01 -6.86 0.84
N ILE A 235 14.45 -5.62 0.67
CA ILE A 235 15.89 -5.25 0.73
C ILE A 235 16.44 -5.43 2.15
N SER A 236 15.63 -5.19 3.18
CA SER A 236 16.13 -5.21 4.57
C SER A 236 16.39 -6.61 5.12
N ASP A 237 15.67 -7.63 4.64
CA ASP A 237 15.77 -9.00 5.17
C ASP A 237 16.17 -10.04 4.13
N GLY A 238 16.45 -9.66 2.88
CA GLY A 238 16.89 -10.55 1.80
C GLY A 238 15.85 -11.60 1.41
N THR A 239 14.58 -11.40 1.77
CA THR A 239 13.46 -12.18 1.25
C THR A 239 12.91 -11.57 -0.03
N VAL A 240 12.12 -12.34 -0.77
CA VAL A 240 11.48 -11.90 -2.00
C VAL A 240 10.01 -12.29 -1.93
N VAL A 241 9.13 -11.37 -2.32
CA VAL A 241 7.71 -11.61 -2.47
C VAL A 241 7.43 -11.97 -3.92
N LEU A 242 6.90 -13.17 -4.13
CA LEU A 242 6.47 -13.69 -5.40
C LEU A 242 4.94 -13.62 -5.46
N GLY A 243 4.41 -13.09 -6.55
CA GLY A 243 3.00 -13.14 -6.82
C GLY A 243 2.71 -13.19 -8.31
N GLY A 244 1.45 -13.26 -8.71
CA GLY A 244 0.31 -13.38 -7.81
C GLY A 244 -0.94 -13.89 -8.51
N CYS A 245 -2.04 -13.76 -7.79
CA CYS A 245 -3.37 -13.99 -8.29
C CYS A 245 -4.28 -12.81 -7.89
N ARG A 246 -5.36 -12.62 -8.65
CA ARG A 246 -6.38 -11.60 -8.39
C ARG A 246 -7.75 -12.22 -8.60
N HIS A 247 -8.44 -12.59 -7.52
CA HIS A 247 -9.80 -13.12 -7.59
C HIS A 247 -10.78 -12.08 -7.06
N PHE A 248 -11.45 -11.40 -7.98
CA PHE A 248 -12.44 -10.38 -7.66
C PHE A 248 -13.67 -11.02 -6.98
N GLY A 249 -14.17 -10.39 -5.92
CA GLY A 249 -15.35 -10.85 -5.18
C GLY A 249 -15.12 -12.08 -4.29
N SER A 250 -13.91 -12.67 -4.29
CA SER A 250 -13.60 -13.83 -3.45
C SER A 250 -13.30 -13.40 -2.01
N HIS A 251 -14.02 -13.97 -1.05
CA HIS A 251 -13.79 -13.81 0.39
C HIS A 251 -12.95 -14.95 1.00
N ASN A 252 -12.41 -15.85 0.17
CA ASN A 252 -11.68 -17.01 0.67
C ASN A 252 -10.26 -16.61 1.14
N GLU A 253 -10.04 -16.59 2.44
CA GLU A 253 -8.74 -16.30 3.06
C GLU A 253 -7.82 -17.53 3.19
N GLN A 254 -8.28 -18.72 2.75
CA GLN A 254 -7.47 -19.93 2.76
C GLN A 254 -6.48 -19.96 1.60
N GLU A 255 -5.35 -20.62 1.84
CA GLU A 255 -4.37 -20.95 0.81
C GLU A 255 -4.99 -21.86 -0.25
N ASN A 256 -4.53 -21.71 -1.49
CA ASN A 256 -4.94 -22.54 -2.60
C ASN A 256 -3.70 -23.12 -3.29
N GLU A 257 -3.56 -24.44 -3.30
CA GLU A 257 -2.39 -25.16 -3.82
C GLU A 257 -2.14 -24.84 -5.30
N ARG A 258 -3.19 -24.84 -6.12
CA ARG A 258 -3.08 -24.50 -7.54
C ARG A 258 -2.55 -23.07 -7.75
N ASN A 259 -3.02 -22.09 -6.99
CA ASN A 259 -2.44 -20.74 -7.07
C ASN A 259 -0.97 -20.71 -6.61
N THR A 260 -0.59 -21.54 -5.64
CA THR A 260 0.82 -21.66 -5.22
C THR A 260 1.65 -22.19 -6.38
N GLU A 261 1.25 -23.29 -7.01
CA GLU A 261 1.92 -23.89 -8.17
C GLU A 261 2.05 -22.89 -9.32
N GLU A 262 0.96 -22.21 -9.69
CA GLU A 262 0.95 -21.19 -10.74
C GLU A 262 1.90 -20.02 -10.43
N ILE A 263 1.97 -19.55 -9.17
CA ILE A 263 2.90 -18.48 -8.78
C ILE A 263 4.34 -18.96 -8.88
N LEU A 264 4.64 -20.17 -8.40
CA LEU A 264 5.99 -20.75 -8.43
C LEU A 264 6.47 -20.91 -9.88
N GLU A 265 5.67 -21.53 -10.73
CA GLU A 265 5.98 -21.76 -12.14
C GLU A 265 6.23 -20.44 -12.87
N ASN A 266 5.31 -19.48 -12.74
CA ASN A 266 5.43 -18.19 -13.42
C ASN A 266 6.65 -17.39 -12.96
N CYS A 267 6.96 -17.40 -11.66
CA CYS A 267 8.12 -16.67 -11.14
C CYS A 267 9.44 -17.36 -11.48
N ILE A 268 9.51 -18.70 -11.50
CA ILE A 268 10.69 -19.44 -11.94
C ILE A 268 10.92 -19.22 -13.44
N ASN A 269 9.88 -19.21 -14.25
CA ASN A 269 9.99 -18.94 -15.69
C ASN A 269 10.48 -17.51 -15.97
N LEU A 270 10.11 -16.54 -15.14
CA LEU A 270 10.58 -15.16 -15.26
C LEU A 270 12.00 -14.96 -14.69
N LEU A 271 12.35 -15.66 -13.60
CA LEU A 271 13.66 -15.56 -12.95
C LEU A 271 14.14 -16.95 -12.49
N PRO A 272 14.79 -17.72 -13.39
CA PRO A 272 15.17 -19.12 -13.12
C PRO A 272 16.09 -19.33 -11.92
N SER A 273 16.82 -18.29 -11.48
CA SER A 273 17.67 -18.34 -10.29
C SER A 273 16.89 -18.59 -8.99
N LEU A 274 15.56 -18.43 -8.99
CA LEU A 274 14.69 -18.76 -7.85
C LEU A 274 14.46 -20.27 -7.66
N LYS A 275 14.73 -21.10 -8.67
CA LYS A 275 14.34 -22.52 -8.70
C LYS A 275 14.81 -23.31 -7.49
N GLU A 276 16.08 -23.15 -7.08
CA GLU A 276 16.62 -23.91 -5.94
C GLU A 276 16.08 -23.40 -4.60
N ALA A 277 15.91 -22.08 -4.44
CA ALA A 277 15.36 -21.50 -3.22
C ALA A 277 13.94 -22.02 -2.93
N LEU A 278 13.13 -22.16 -3.99
CA LEU A 278 11.73 -22.57 -3.90
C LEU A 278 11.51 -24.06 -3.66
N LYS A 279 12.58 -24.89 -3.68
CA LYS A 279 12.50 -26.29 -3.25
C LYS A 279 12.60 -26.49 -1.74
N THR A 280 13.07 -25.48 -1.02
CA THR A 280 13.48 -25.62 0.40
C THR A 280 12.39 -25.16 1.37
N ASP A 281 12.27 -23.85 1.58
CA ASP A 281 11.34 -23.24 2.52
C ASP A 281 10.80 -21.93 1.96
N TYR A 282 9.48 -21.85 1.82
CA TYR A 282 8.76 -20.65 1.47
C TYR A 282 7.46 -20.58 2.27
N LYS A 283 6.95 -19.36 2.46
CA LYS A 283 5.70 -19.11 3.17
C LYS A 283 4.65 -18.56 2.24
N VAL A 284 3.48 -19.16 2.25
CA VAL A 284 2.31 -18.64 1.54
C VAL A 284 1.60 -17.63 2.43
N TRP A 285 1.02 -16.60 1.82
CA TRP A 285 0.16 -15.64 2.51
C TRP A 285 -1.00 -15.24 1.60
N VAL A 286 -2.18 -15.14 2.17
CA VAL A 286 -3.42 -14.74 1.47
C VAL A 286 -3.97 -13.48 2.12
N GLY A 287 -4.48 -12.56 1.30
CA GLY A 287 -5.14 -11.35 1.79
C GLY A 287 -6.23 -10.83 0.87
N LEU A 288 -7.18 -10.11 1.46
CA LEU A 288 -8.30 -9.50 0.76
C LEU A 288 -8.05 -8.00 0.57
N ARG A 289 -7.68 -7.61 -0.66
CA ARG A 289 -7.47 -6.20 -1.00
C ARG A 289 -8.81 -5.46 -0.94
N PRO A 290 -8.92 -4.33 -0.21
CA PRO A 290 -10.18 -3.61 -0.04
C PRO A 290 -10.45 -2.72 -1.25
N TYR A 291 -10.89 -3.33 -2.35
CA TYR A 291 -11.15 -2.60 -3.58
C TYR A 291 -12.43 -1.79 -3.46
N ARG A 292 -12.38 -0.56 -3.97
CA ARG A 292 -13.55 0.25 -4.31
C ARG A 292 -13.27 0.90 -5.65
N ASN A 293 -14.29 1.00 -6.50
CA ASN A 293 -14.15 1.59 -7.84
C ASN A 293 -13.54 3.01 -7.81
N LYS A 294 -13.92 3.81 -6.81
CA LYS A 294 -13.29 5.09 -6.46
C LYS A 294 -12.82 5.01 -5.02
N ILE A 295 -11.59 5.43 -4.74
CA ILE A 295 -11.10 5.51 -3.35
C ILE A 295 -11.94 6.57 -2.63
N ARG A 296 -12.53 6.23 -1.47
CA ARG A 296 -13.36 7.16 -0.72
C ARG A 296 -12.45 8.01 0.17
N VAL A 297 -12.27 9.27 -0.21
CA VAL A 297 -11.60 10.29 0.61
C VAL A 297 -12.48 11.53 0.69
N GLU A 298 -13.30 11.63 1.73
CA GLU A 298 -14.31 12.68 1.89
C GLU A 298 -14.71 12.86 3.36
N THR A 299 -15.39 13.95 3.67
CA THR A 299 -15.93 14.23 5.01
C THR A 299 -17.42 13.95 5.09
N GLU A 300 -17.84 13.36 6.20
CA GLU A 300 -19.22 13.18 6.63
C GLU A 300 -19.39 13.78 8.03
N TYR A 301 -20.62 14.15 8.42
CA TYR A 301 -20.92 14.71 9.73
C TYR A 301 -21.97 13.87 10.41
N ILE A 302 -21.68 13.46 11.65
CA ILE A 302 -22.66 12.84 12.54
C ILE A 302 -22.75 13.71 13.78
N ASN A 303 -23.86 14.45 13.91
CA ASN A 303 -24.02 15.53 14.88
C ASN A 303 -22.86 16.54 14.74
N ASP A 304 -22.18 16.88 15.84
CA ASP A 304 -21.02 17.80 15.85
C ASP A 304 -19.68 17.09 15.57
N THR A 305 -19.69 15.79 15.25
CA THR A 305 -18.47 15.01 14.98
C THR A 305 -18.19 14.94 13.48
N VAL A 306 -16.95 15.29 13.09
CA VAL A 306 -16.48 15.17 11.70
C VAL A 306 -15.91 13.79 11.47
N ILE A 307 -16.40 13.06 10.47
CA ILE A 307 -15.84 11.79 10.04
C ILE A 307 -15.11 12.01 8.71
N VAL A 308 -13.81 11.69 8.68
CA VAL A 308 -12.98 11.71 7.47
C VAL A 308 -12.78 10.27 7.01
N HIS A 309 -13.43 9.90 5.91
CA HIS A 309 -13.23 8.59 5.29
C HIS A 309 -11.92 8.57 4.51
N ASN A 310 -11.14 7.50 4.64
CA ASN A 310 -10.00 7.22 3.77
C ASN A 310 -9.81 5.70 3.65
N TYR A 311 -10.53 5.08 2.72
CA TYR A 311 -10.52 3.64 2.49
C TYR A 311 -10.83 3.28 1.03
N GLY A 312 -10.73 1.99 0.69
CA GLY A 312 -11.06 1.48 -0.65
C GLY A 312 -9.88 1.44 -1.63
N HIS A 313 -8.64 1.44 -1.12
CA HIS A 313 -7.42 1.54 -1.93
C HIS A 313 -7.08 0.30 -2.78
N GLY A 314 -7.81 -0.80 -2.64
CA GLY A 314 -7.51 -2.05 -3.35
C GLY A 314 -6.06 -2.50 -3.11
N GLY A 315 -5.32 -2.75 -4.20
CA GLY A 315 -3.92 -3.16 -4.15
C GLY A 315 -2.91 -2.03 -3.93
N TYR A 316 -3.36 -0.77 -3.82
CA TYR A 316 -2.49 0.41 -3.86
C TYR A 316 -2.44 1.17 -2.53
N GLY A 317 -2.96 0.58 -1.45
CA GLY A 317 -2.98 1.24 -0.14
C GLY A 317 -1.60 1.67 0.34
N VAL A 318 -0.58 0.83 0.16
CA VAL A 318 0.81 1.16 0.52
C VAL A 318 1.35 2.30 -0.33
N THR A 319 1.13 2.23 -1.64
CA THR A 319 1.57 3.23 -2.62
C THR A 319 0.92 4.59 -2.38
N LEU A 320 -0.38 4.64 -2.06
CA LEU A 320 -1.18 5.87 -2.05
C LEU A 320 -1.48 6.42 -0.66
N ALA A 321 -1.15 5.69 0.41
CA ALA A 321 -1.49 6.11 1.77
C ALA A 321 -1.03 7.55 2.08
N PRO A 322 0.24 7.96 1.88
CA PRO A 322 0.64 9.31 2.29
C PRO A 322 -0.08 10.41 1.51
N GLY A 323 -0.30 10.24 0.20
CA GLY A 323 -0.99 11.22 -0.64
C GLY A 323 -2.49 11.33 -0.34
N THR A 324 -3.18 10.18 -0.20
CA THR A 324 -4.60 10.17 0.19
C THR A 324 -4.79 10.72 1.60
N VAL A 325 -3.87 10.43 2.53
CA VAL A 325 -3.88 10.97 3.90
C VAL A 325 -3.69 12.47 3.90
N LYS A 326 -2.71 12.99 3.16
CA LYS A 326 -2.47 14.44 3.08
C LYS A 326 -3.73 15.17 2.60
N TYR A 327 -4.36 14.65 1.55
CA TYR A 327 -5.64 15.16 1.05
C TYR A 327 -6.77 15.05 2.09
N ALA A 328 -6.90 13.91 2.78
CA ALA A 328 -7.89 13.71 3.84
C ALA A 328 -7.73 14.73 4.98
N VAL A 329 -6.48 15.04 5.36
CA VAL A 329 -6.18 16.05 6.38
C VAL A 329 -6.42 17.47 5.85
N ASP A 330 -6.17 17.75 4.57
CA ASP A 330 -6.51 19.03 3.94
C ASP A 330 -8.02 19.31 4.01
N LEU A 331 -8.88 18.28 3.88
CA LEU A 331 -10.33 18.46 4.02
C LEU A 331 -10.73 19.04 5.39
N LEU A 332 -9.96 18.84 6.45
CA LEU A 332 -10.23 19.47 7.76
C LEU A 332 -10.09 20.99 7.73
N THR A 333 -9.26 21.53 6.84
CA THR A 333 -9.08 22.99 6.71
C THR A 333 -10.28 23.65 6.05
N SER A 334 -10.99 22.96 5.15
CA SER A 334 -12.25 23.44 4.57
C SER A 334 -13.42 23.41 5.54
N VAL A 335 -13.32 22.70 6.67
CA VAL A 335 -14.37 22.63 7.71
C VAL A 335 -14.26 23.75 8.75
N ASN A 336 -13.12 24.44 8.84
CA ASN A 336 -12.93 25.57 9.77
C ASN A 336 -13.14 26.95 9.10
N LYS A 337 -13.73 27.01 7.90
CA LYS A 337 -14.28 28.22 7.29
C LYS A 337 -15.79 28.13 7.36
#